data_AF-A0A524M688-F1
#
_entry.id   AF-A0A524M688-F1
#
_cell.length_a   1.000
_cell.length_b   1.000
_cell.length_c   1.000
_cell.angle_alpha   90.00
_cell.angle_beta   90.00
_cell.angle_gamma   90.00
#
_symmetry.space_group_name_H-M   'P 1'
#
loop_
_entity.id
_entity.type
_entity.pdbx_description
1 polymer ?
#
loop_
_entity_poly.entity_id
_entity_poly.type
_entity_poly.pdbx_seq_one_letter_code
_entity_poly.pdbx_strand_id
1 'polypeptide(L)'
;MAIHPVFIHFHTGILAAAAAVALLNLLLRIAFKDNINAPGSRMARIFHQADVFLYVGCIIGFLGLIAGVVTGFMEPDYPLAVLEASAIMRFKILWSVVCMEIYLFLIIVRAKLGDRVWVKPSTYIPYATLILIGGAFMVIMGALGGLAVYGDSIMSPLLDWAGIPWP
;
A
#
# COMPACT_ATOMS: atom_id res chain seq x y z
N MET A 1 25.84 -5.26 8.84
CA MET A 1 24.72 -4.78 9.67
C MET A 1 23.50 -4.79 8.76
N ALA A 2 22.48 -5.59 9.05
CA ALA A 2 21.34 -5.81 8.15
C ALA A 2 20.38 -4.61 8.18
N ILE A 3 20.80 -3.50 7.57
CA ILE A 3 20.04 -2.25 7.49
C ILE A 3 18.99 -2.34 6.38
N HIS A 4 19.26 -3.11 5.33
CA HIS A 4 18.35 -3.31 4.21
C HIS A 4 16.97 -3.87 4.64
N PRO A 5 16.88 -4.96 5.43
CA PRO A 5 15.58 -5.47 5.91
C PRO A 5 14.77 -4.43 6.68
N VAL A 6 15.42 -3.56 7.46
CA VAL A 6 14.73 -2.50 8.23
C VAL A 6 13.99 -1.55 7.29
N PHE A 7 14.66 -1.05 6.25
CA PHE A 7 14.03 -0.12 5.30
C PHE A 7 12.96 -0.78 4.44
N ILE A 8 13.14 -2.05 4.04
CA ILE A 8 12.11 -2.79 3.29
C ILE A 8 10.87 -3.07 4.14
N HIS A 9 11.04 -3.48 5.41
CA HIS A 9 9.91 -3.65 6.33
C HIS A 9 9.22 -2.32 6.65
N PHE A 10 10.00 -1.25 6.78
CA PHE A 10 9.45 0.09 7.00
C PHE A 10 8.64 0.58 5.80
N HIS A 11 9.16 0.45 4.57
CA HIS A 11 8.46 0.75 3.32
C HIS A 11 7.14 0.00 3.19
N THR A 12 7.20 -1.32 3.35
CA THR A 12 6.02 -2.19 3.21
C THR A 12 4.99 -1.91 4.31
N GLY A 13 5.46 -1.71 5.55
CA GLY A 13 4.61 -1.38 6.69
C GLY A 13 3.89 -0.04 6.56
N ILE A 14 4.59 1.03 6.17
CA ILE A 14 3.97 2.36 6.02
C ILE A 14 3.00 2.40 4.83
N LEU A 15 3.32 1.71 3.73
CA LEU A 15 2.39 1.60 2.59
C LEU A 15 1.16 0.75 2.94
N ALA A 16 1.32 -0.32 3.73
CA ALA A 16 0.19 -1.12 4.19
C ALA A 16 -0.71 -0.29 5.13
N ALA A 17 -0.12 0.53 6.00
CA ALA A 17 -0.88 1.47 6.83
C ALA A 17 -1.59 2.54 5.97
N ALA A 18 -0.91 3.09 4.96
CA ALA A 18 -1.52 4.01 4.00
C ALA A 18 -2.69 3.34 3.25
N ALA A 19 -2.54 2.08 2.84
CA ALA A 19 -3.60 1.30 2.21
C ALA A 19 -4.83 1.15 3.12
N ALA A 20 -4.61 0.78 4.37
CA ALA A 20 -5.69 0.65 5.36
C ALA A 20 -6.41 1.98 5.61
N VAL A 21 -5.66 3.09 5.74
CA VAL A 21 -6.23 4.42 5.89
C VAL A 21 -6.99 4.85 4.63
N ALA A 22 -6.51 4.51 3.44
CA ALA A 22 -7.20 4.81 2.17
C ALA A 22 -8.54 4.11 2.11
N LEU A 23 -8.56 2.83 2.48
CA LEU A 23 -9.76 2.01 2.50
C LEU A 23 -10.76 2.53 3.55
N LEU A 24 -10.30 2.81 4.77
CA LEU A 24 -11.14 3.37 5.82
C LEU A 24 -11.74 4.72 5.40
N ASN A 25 -10.92 5.60 4.82
CA ASN A 25 -11.35 6.90 4.33
C ASN A 25 -12.38 6.75 3.20
N LEU A 26 -12.18 5.81 2.28
CA LEU A 26 -13.15 5.47 1.24
C LEU A 26 -14.49 5.02 1.85
N LEU A 27 -14.47 4.08 2.80
CA LEU A 27 -15.68 3.56 3.46
C LEU A 27 -16.43 4.67 4.21
N LEU A 28 -15.71 5.51 4.97
CA LEU A 28 -16.31 6.62 5.69
C LEU A 28 -16.90 7.67 4.74
N ARG A 29 -16.26 7.95 3.61
CA ARG A 29 -16.79 8.88 2.60
C ARG A 29 -18.01 8.33 1.87
N ILE A 30 -18.12 7.01 1.71
CA ILE A 30 -19.34 6.37 1.20
C ILE A 30 -20.46 6.46 2.24
N ALA A 31 -20.17 6.13 3.50
CA ALA A 31 -21.15 6.10 4.58
C ALA A 31 -21.67 7.50 4.98
N PHE A 32 -20.80 8.52 4.91
CA PHE A 32 -21.10 9.90 5.30
C PHE A 32 -20.99 10.87 4.12
N LYS A 33 -21.50 10.45 2.95
CA LYS A 33 -21.40 11.20 1.69
C LYS A 33 -21.89 12.64 1.81
N ASP A 34 -22.97 12.87 2.55
CA ASP A 34 -23.58 14.19 2.71
C ASP A 34 -22.71 15.16 3.53
N ASN A 35 -21.80 14.64 4.36
CA ASN A 35 -20.90 15.43 5.19
C ASN A 35 -19.59 15.83 4.49
N ILE A 36 -19.32 15.31 3.29
CA ILE A 36 -18.11 15.64 2.51
C ILE A 36 -18.06 17.14 2.17
N ASN A 37 -19.23 17.77 2.03
CA ASN A 37 -19.35 19.18 1.65
C ASN A 37 -19.63 20.12 2.84
N ALA A 38 -19.48 19.64 4.09
CA ALA A 38 -19.71 20.43 5.30
C ALA A 38 -18.37 20.87 5.95
N PRO A 39 -17.72 21.92 5.44
CA PRO A 39 -16.45 22.42 5.98
C PRO A 39 -16.61 22.82 7.46
N GLY A 40 -15.62 22.43 8.28
CA GLY A 40 -15.60 22.73 9.73
C GLY A 40 -16.20 21.64 10.64
N SER A 41 -16.90 20.66 10.08
CA SER A 41 -17.42 19.52 10.84
C SER A 41 -16.28 18.64 11.41
N ARG A 42 -16.57 17.89 12.50
CA ARG A 42 -15.61 16.90 13.03
C ARG A 42 -15.25 15.83 12.00
N MET A 43 -16.21 15.45 11.15
CA MET A 43 -16.00 14.44 10.11
C MET A 43 -15.08 14.95 8.99
N ALA A 44 -15.23 16.21 8.56
CA ALA A 44 -14.33 16.84 7.60
C ALA A 44 -12.87 16.88 8.09
N ARG A 45 -12.65 17.07 9.41
CA ARG A 45 -11.31 16.99 10.01
C ARG A 45 -10.71 15.60 9.95
N ILE A 46 -11.50 14.55 10.22
CA ILE A 46 -11.06 13.15 10.13
C ILE A 46 -10.65 12.82 8.69
N PHE A 47 -11.48 13.21 7.71
CA PHE A 47 -11.17 13.04 6.29
C PHE A 47 -9.87 13.73 5.89
N HIS A 48 -9.68 14.98 6.34
CA HIS A 48 -8.45 15.72 6.08
C HIS A 48 -7.22 15.04 6.70
N GLN A 49 -7.31 14.58 7.95
CA GLN A 49 -6.20 13.87 8.61
C GLN A 49 -5.87 12.55 7.91
N ALA A 50 -6.89 11.80 7.48
CA ALA A 50 -6.69 10.58 6.71
C ALA A 50 -5.98 10.89 5.38
N ASP A 51 -6.38 11.96 4.69
CA ASP A 51 -5.70 12.38 3.46
C ASP A 51 -4.24 12.79 3.71
N VAL A 52 -3.97 13.57 4.76
CA VAL A 52 -2.59 13.96 5.12
C VAL A 52 -1.75 12.73 5.42
N PHE A 53 -2.29 11.76 6.16
CA PHE A 53 -1.60 10.50 6.44
C PHE A 53 -1.30 9.74 5.15
N LEU A 54 -2.24 9.69 4.20
CA LEU A 54 -2.03 9.05 2.90
C LEU A 54 -0.87 9.69 2.14
N TYR A 55 -0.85 11.02 2.05
CA TYR A 55 0.24 11.75 1.41
C TYR A 55 1.59 11.46 2.05
N VAL A 56 1.67 11.71 3.36
CA VAL A 56 2.93 11.59 4.11
C VAL A 56 3.38 10.14 4.13
N GLY A 57 2.48 9.20 4.39
CA GLY A 57 2.76 7.77 4.43
C GLY A 57 3.27 7.22 3.10
N CYS A 58 2.70 7.66 1.97
CA CYS A 58 3.19 7.23 0.67
C CYS A 58 4.55 7.86 0.29
N ILE A 59 4.80 9.12 0.67
CA ILE A 59 6.13 9.74 0.49
C ILE A 59 7.18 9.02 1.34
N ILE A 60 6.89 8.80 2.63
CA ILE A 60 7.78 8.06 3.54
C ILE A 60 7.99 6.63 3.03
N GLY A 61 6.94 5.98 2.53
CA GLY A 61 7.03 4.69 1.85
C GLY A 61 7.99 4.74 0.67
N PHE A 62 7.89 5.74 -0.20
CA PHE A 62 8.82 5.91 -1.31
C PHE A 62 10.27 6.04 -0.87
N LEU A 63 10.51 6.89 0.13
CA LEU A 63 11.86 7.11 0.66
C LEU A 63 12.40 5.82 1.30
N GLY A 64 11.55 5.05 1.99
CA GLY A 64 11.88 3.74 2.52
C GLY A 64 12.28 2.75 1.43
N LEU A 65 11.59 2.76 0.27
CA LEU A 65 11.94 1.92 -0.87
C LEU A 65 13.32 2.28 -1.42
N ILE A 66 13.56 3.57 -1.65
CA ILE A 66 14.86 4.05 -2.16
C ILE A 66 15.98 3.68 -1.18
N ALA A 67 15.78 3.93 0.12
CA ALA A 67 16.75 3.56 1.15
C ALA A 67 16.97 2.04 1.19
N GLY A 68 15.91 1.24 1.06
CA GLY A 68 16.00 -0.22 0.96
C GLY A 68 16.82 -0.67 -0.24
N VAL A 69 16.56 -0.11 -1.42
CA VAL A 69 17.33 -0.42 -2.64
C VAL A 69 18.81 -0.07 -2.46
N VAL A 70 19.11 1.17 -2.02
CA VAL A 70 20.50 1.62 -1.82
C VAL A 70 21.23 0.75 -0.81
N THR A 71 20.61 0.48 0.34
CA THR A 71 21.23 -0.33 1.39
C THR A 71 21.38 -1.80 1.01
N GLY A 72 20.51 -2.33 0.15
CA GLY A 72 20.65 -3.68 -0.41
C GLY A 72 21.87 -3.81 -1.32
N PHE A 73 22.14 -2.81 -2.17
CA PHE A 73 23.35 -2.80 -3.01
C PHE A 73 24.65 -2.57 -2.21
N MET A 74 24.56 -2.00 -1.02
CA MET A 74 25.70 -1.78 -0.13
C MET A 74 26.01 -2.98 0.75
N GLU A 75 25.13 -3.97 0.84
CA GLU A 75 25.32 -5.16 1.67
C GLU A 75 26.14 -6.21 0.90
N PRO A 76 27.39 -6.51 1.32
CA PRO A 76 28.31 -7.35 0.55
C PRO A 76 27.81 -8.78 0.35
N ASP A 77 27.06 -9.29 1.34
CA ASP A 77 26.53 -10.65 1.38
C ASP A 77 25.06 -10.70 0.97
N TYR A 78 24.55 -9.66 0.30
CA TYR A 78 23.15 -9.64 -0.13
C TYR A 78 22.89 -10.77 -1.13
N PRO A 79 21.93 -11.68 -0.86
CA PRO A 79 21.83 -12.96 -1.58
C PRO A 79 21.10 -12.80 -2.93
N LEU A 80 21.63 -11.95 -3.82
CA LEU A 80 21.05 -11.63 -5.12
C LEU A 80 20.74 -12.89 -5.94
N ALA A 81 21.69 -13.83 -6.01
CA ALA A 81 21.51 -15.07 -6.76
C ALA A 81 20.35 -15.94 -6.22
N VAL A 82 20.12 -15.93 -4.90
CA VAL A 82 19.01 -16.66 -4.27
C VAL A 82 17.67 -15.98 -4.54
N LEU A 83 17.65 -14.64 -4.47
CA LEU A 83 16.47 -13.83 -4.77
C LEU A 83 16.06 -13.95 -6.24
N GLU A 84 17.03 -13.98 -7.15
CA GLU A 84 16.83 -14.18 -8.58
C GLU A 84 16.33 -15.60 -8.89
N ALA A 85 16.80 -16.62 -8.17
CA ALA A 85 16.35 -18.00 -8.37
C ALA A 85 14.91 -18.23 -7.87
N SER A 86 14.46 -17.51 -6.85
CA SER A 86 13.12 -17.65 -6.27
C SER A 86 12.06 -16.90 -7.08
N ALA A 87 11.15 -17.65 -7.72
CA ALA A 87 10.02 -17.07 -8.43
C ALA A 87 9.14 -16.19 -7.52
N ILE A 88 8.89 -16.64 -6.29
CA ILE A 88 8.09 -15.91 -5.29
C ILE A 88 8.72 -14.55 -4.99
N MET A 89 10.05 -14.49 -4.83
CA MET A 89 10.75 -13.23 -4.56
C MET A 89 10.72 -12.28 -5.76
N ARG A 90 10.88 -12.79 -6.99
CA ARG A 90 10.74 -11.96 -8.21
C ARG A 90 9.35 -11.38 -8.34
N PHE A 91 8.30 -12.17 -8.12
CA PHE A 91 6.92 -11.70 -8.14
C PHE A 91 6.67 -10.67 -7.04
N LYS A 92 7.17 -10.91 -5.83
CA LYS A 92 7.08 -9.97 -4.71
C LYS A 92 7.70 -8.61 -5.09
N ILE A 93 8.93 -8.61 -5.60
CA ILE A 93 9.60 -7.34 -5.97
C ILE A 93 8.80 -6.60 -7.05
N LEU A 94 8.38 -7.29 -8.12
CA LEU A 94 7.59 -6.69 -9.20
C LEU A 94 6.29 -6.06 -8.70
N TRP A 95 5.51 -6.81 -7.93
CA TRP A 95 4.22 -6.33 -7.43
C TRP A 95 4.37 -5.24 -6.37
N SER A 96 5.47 -5.21 -5.61
CA SER A 96 5.80 -4.09 -4.72
C SER A 96 5.99 -2.78 -5.49
N VAL A 97 6.65 -2.83 -6.67
CA VAL A 97 6.82 -1.66 -7.55
C VAL A 97 5.47 -1.22 -8.10
N VAL A 98 4.65 -2.15 -8.57
CA VAL A 98 3.29 -1.85 -9.07
C VAL A 98 2.42 -1.20 -8.00
N CYS A 99 2.43 -1.74 -6.76
CA CYS A 99 1.74 -1.11 -5.63
C CYS A 99 2.21 0.33 -5.44
N MET A 100 3.53 0.54 -5.47
CA MET A 100 4.11 1.86 -5.26
C MET A 100 3.65 2.86 -6.33
N GLU A 101 3.63 2.45 -7.59
CA GLU A 101 3.12 3.27 -8.70
C GLU A 101 1.63 3.63 -8.53
N ILE A 102 0.80 2.67 -8.09
CA ILE A 102 -0.62 2.93 -7.81
C ILE A 102 -0.76 4.00 -6.70
N TYR A 103 0.00 3.89 -5.61
CA TYR A 103 -0.07 4.85 -4.51
C TYR A 103 0.50 6.23 -4.89
N LEU A 104 1.57 6.30 -5.69
CA LEU A 104 2.05 7.57 -6.25
C LEU A 104 1.01 8.19 -7.18
N PHE A 105 0.34 7.39 -7.99
CA PHE A 105 -0.72 7.89 -8.85
C PHE A 105 -1.91 8.42 -8.04
N LEU A 106 -2.31 7.73 -6.97
CA LEU A 106 -3.33 8.20 -6.03
C LEU A 106 -2.96 9.56 -5.41
N ILE A 107 -1.70 9.76 -5.02
CA ILE A 107 -1.17 11.04 -4.55
C ILE A 107 -1.32 12.12 -5.63
N ILE A 108 -0.89 11.84 -6.86
CA ILE A 108 -0.92 12.82 -7.97
C ILE A 108 -2.36 13.24 -8.28
N VAL A 109 -3.28 12.27 -8.39
CA VAL A 109 -4.70 12.54 -8.61
C VAL A 109 -5.27 13.39 -7.48
N ARG A 110 -4.94 13.03 -6.23
CA ARG A 110 -5.39 13.78 -5.06
C ARG A 110 -4.78 15.19 -5.02
N ALA A 111 -3.55 15.38 -5.49
CA ALA A 111 -2.86 16.68 -5.45
C ALA A 111 -3.47 17.64 -6.47
N LYS A 112 -3.87 17.09 -7.61
CA LYS A 112 -4.49 17.85 -8.70
C LYS A 112 -5.96 18.16 -8.45
N LEU A 113 -6.72 17.20 -7.91
CA LEU A 113 -8.18 17.34 -7.78
C LEU A 113 -8.63 17.77 -6.37
N GLY A 114 -7.80 17.52 -5.34
CA GLY A 114 -8.21 17.71 -3.95
C GLY A 114 -9.52 16.99 -3.64
N ASP A 115 -10.33 17.57 -2.75
CA ASP A 115 -11.67 17.06 -2.37
C ASP A 115 -12.63 16.86 -3.54
N ARG A 116 -12.40 17.51 -4.68
CA ARG A 116 -13.28 17.42 -5.86
C ARG A 116 -13.32 16.01 -6.46
N VAL A 117 -12.32 15.17 -6.18
CA VAL A 117 -12.31 13.76 -6.61
C VAL A 117 -13.55 13.00 -6.14
N TRP A 118 -14.11 13.38 -4.99
CA TRP A 118 -15.26 12.72 -4.35
C TRP A 118 -16.62 13.27 -4.80
N VAL A 119 -16.64 14.34 -5.59
CA VAL A 119 -17.88 15.06 -5.93
C VAL A 119 -18.60 14.40 -7.11
N LYS A 120 -17.86 14.00 -8.15
CA LYS A 120 -18.43 13.44 -9.38
C LYS A 120 -18.17 11.94 -9.47
N PRO A 121 -19.15 11.12 -9.88
CA PRO A 121 -18.95 9.68 -10.09
C PRO A 121 -17.79 9.37 -11.05
N SER A 122 -17.61 10.19 -12.10
CA SER A 122 -16.56 10.02 -13.10
C SER A 122 -15.13 10.15 -12.55
N THR A 123 -14.94 10.85 -11.42
CA THR A 123 -13.65 10.96 -10.73
C THR A 123 -13.57 10.05 -9.52
N TYR A 124 -14.69 9.88 -8.83
CA TYR A 124 -14.80 9.05 -7.64
C TYR A 124 -14.59 7.57 -7.95
N ILE A 125 -15.26 7.04 -8.98
CA ILE A 125 -15.23 5.59 -9.29
C ILE A 125 -13.80 5.15 -9.62
N PRO A 126 -13.07 5.78 -10.57
CA PRO A 126 -11.70 5.39 -10.86
C PRO A 126 -10.77 5.50 -9.64
N TYR A 127 -10.95 6.54 -8.82
CA TYR A 127 -10.15 6.75 -7.63
C TYR A 127 -10.42 5.67 -6.56
N ALA A 128 -11.68 5.31 -6.32
CA ALA A 128 -12.07 4.24 -5.43
C ALA A 128 -11.55 2.87 -5.92
N THR A 129 -11.63 2.60 -7.23
CA THR A 129 -11.07 1.39 -7.84
C THR A 129 -9.58 1.28 -7.60
N LEU A 130 -8.82 2.37 -7.75
CA LEU A 130 -7.38 2.38 -7.46
C LEU A 130 -7.06 2.11 -5.99
N ILE A 131 -7.84 2.67 -5.05
CA ILE A 131 -7.69 2.39 -3.62
C ILE A 131 -7.93 0.90 -3.34
N LEU A 132 -8.98 0.32 -3.91
CA LEU A 132 -9.33 -1.09 -3.69
C LEU A 132 -8.29 -2.03 -4.29
N ILE A 133 -7.88 -1.79 -5.54
CA ILE A 133 -6.88 -2.61 -6.24
C ILE A 133 -5.52 -2.48 -5.54
N GLY A 134 -5.07 -1.25 -5.26
CA GLY A 134 -3.81 -1.01 -4.57
C GLY A 134 -3.79 -1.63 -3.17
N GLY A 135 -4.89 -1.51 -2.42
CA GLY A 135 -5.04 -2.13 -1.11
C GLY A 135 -5.01 -3.66 -1.17
N ALA A 136 -5.73 -4.27 -2.11
CA ALA A 136 -5.71 -5.71 -2.31
C ALA A 136 -4.31 -6.23 -2.64
N PHE A 137 -3.59 -5.56 -3.55
CA PHE A 137 -2.21 -5.93 -3.85
C PHE A 137 -1.30 -5.77 -2.63
N MET A 138 -1.43 -4.72 -1.83
CA MET A 138 -0.63 -4.56 -0.61
C MET A 138 -0.87 -5.69 0.41
N VAL A 139 -2.09 -6.20 0.53
CA VAL A 139 -2.42 -7.35 1.39
C VAL A 139 -1.76 -8.63 0.84
N ILE A 140 -1.88 -8.89 -0.46
CA ILE A 140 -1.23 -10.03 -1.13
C ILE A 140 0.30 -9.97 -0.94
N MET A 141 0.86 -8.77 -1.05
CA MET A 141 2.28 -8.52 -0.88
C MET A 141 2.77 -8.75 0.55
N GLY A 142 1.99 -8.32 1.55
CA GLY A 142 2.23 -8.65 2.95
C GLY A 142 2.16 -10.15 3.21
N ALA A 143 1.16 -10.83 2.64
CA ALA A 143 0.95 -12.28 2.74
C ALA A 143 2.13 -13.07 2.15
N LEU A 144 2.57 -12.74 0.93
CA LEU A 144 3.76 -13.34 0.31
C LEU A 144 5.02 -13.07 1.12
N GLY A 145 5.12 -11.90 1.74
CA GLY A 145 6.21 -11.57 2.65
C GLY A 145 6.23 -12.44 3.91
N GLY A 146 5.06 -12.70 4.50
CA GLY A 146 4.91 -13.61 5.63
C GLY A 146 5.39 -15.02 5.30
N LEU A 147 4.90 -15.58 4.19
CA LEU A 147 5.28 -16.95 3.77
C LEU A 147 6.75 -17.10 3.49
N ALA A 148 7.34 -16.15 2.76
CA ALA A 148 8.75 -16.22 2.41
C ALA A 148 9.69 -16.17 3.62
N VAL A 149 9.24 -15.57 4.74
CA VAL A 149 10.07 -15.37 5.94
C VAL A 149 9.73 -16.35 7.06
N TYR A 150 8.45 -16.66 7.25
CA TYR A 150 7.95 -17.41 8.40
C TYR A 150 7.28 -18.75 8.03
N GLY A 151 7.14 -19.05 6.73
CA GLY A 151 6.45 -20.25 6.26
C GLY A 151 4.92 -20.23 6.43
N ASP A 152 4.36 -19.10 6.86
CA ASP A 152 2.92 -18.91 7.07
C ASP A 152 2.50 -17.46 6.74
N SER A 153 1.22 -17.25 6.48
CA SER A 153 0.65 -15.98 6.03
C SER A 153 -0.68 -15.69 6.73
N ILE A 154 -0.98 -14.40 6.93
CA ILE A 154 -2.29 -13.97 7.40
C ILE A 154 -3.45 -14.37 6.47
N MET A 155 -3.15 -14.66 5.20
CA MET A 155 -4.13 -15.17 4.24
C MET A 155 -4.23 -16.69 4.20
N SER A 156 -3.36 -17.46 4.90
CA SER A 156 -3.44 -18.92 4.92
C SER A 156 -4.84 -19.42 5.30
N PRO A 157 -5.49 -18.93 6.38
CA PRO A 157 -6.83 -19.41 6.74
C PRO A 157 -7.90 -19.11 5.68
N LEU A 158 -7.79 -17.99 4.98
CA LEU A 158 -8.74 -17.59 3.92
C LEU A 158 -8.57 -18.43 2.66
N LEU A 159 -7.33 -18.76 2.30
CA LEU A 159 -7.02 -19.53 1.10
C LEU A 159 -7.23 -21.03 1.32
N ASP A 160 -6.93 -21.54 2.51
CA ASP A 160 -7.28 -22.89 2.94
C ASP A 160 -8.80 -23.08 2.90
N TRP A 161 -9.56 -22.08 3.38
CA TRP A 161 -11.02 -22.08 3.26
C TRP A 161 -11.50 -22.04 1.80
N ALA A 162 -10.82 -21.28 0.93
CA ALA A 162 -11.15 -21.20 -0.49
C ALA A 162 -10.66 -22.40 -1.31
N GLY A 163 -9.91 -23.34 -0.71
CA GLY A 163 -9.31 -24.49 -1.38
C GLY A 163 -8.26 -24.12 -2.43
N ILE A 164 -7.65 -22.95 -2.33
CA ILE A 164 -6.66 -22.46 -3.29
C ILE A 164 -5.27 -22.85 -2.77
N PRO A 165 -4.53 -23.76 -3.45
CA PRO A 165 -3.20 -24.15 -3.01
C PRO A 165 -2.21 -22.98 -3.10
N TRP A 166 -1.39 -22.81 -2.07
CA TRP A 166 -0.28 -21.87 -2.09
C TRP A 166 0.87 -22.36 -3.00
N PRO A 167 1.54 -21.47 -3.75
CA PRO A 167 2.84 -21.75 -4.33
C PRO A 167 3.93 -21.97 -3.29
#